data_AF-A0A0N1LZB7-F1
#
_entry.id   AF-A0A0N1LZB7-F1
#
_cell.length_a   1.000
_cell.length_b   1.000
_cell.length_c   1.000
_cell.angle_alpha   90.00
_cell.angle_beta   90.00
_cell.angle_gamma   90.00
#
_symmetry.space_group_name_H-M   'P 1'
#
loop_
_entity.id
_entity.type
_entity.pdbx_description
1 polymer ?
#
loop_
_entity_poly.entity_id
_entity_poly.type
_entity_poly.pdbx_seq_one_letter_code
_entity_poly.pdbx_strand_id
1 'polypeptide(L)'
;MNLIFFPTALLMCLIFGFSLRLVSKPHKNVLLENTFAPEHLTHPSVTQLVKAYRKRILQLMALFSVASLLFLFNLSDSITITLFFVYLFALIGCCQLLEIHYIGRLRQLIVDQAWLLPIDAVRIDTKIVQEKNRQMLSLGWFLPPLALMVGSGYQAWQSSDQTTTIGVLLLNGCLLLLFLALWWTIRRLPVRGVAGDSLIDQQINDLTKYYWSLTVVVLATGTSLMLFIPLISINAHGFWGIFMSILFILLTIGSILFTFLALLTLRKKQDQLLNQAEKPRYYGEDVYWRYGVYINPNDDRLFVPDRIGLNIGINLGKRSGQVIGIGTLIVLIGVMLIAIVPLYQLDFTADALQGQLAKEEVIFSAPFTTKTTVPVSAIEDVALVDALPTPIIKKVGMATSDYATGSFLVDGESANLYVDLQAPAFLRIQTTDRLIYYTNKDPEQTIALYQQLMDRE
;
A
#
# COMPACT_ATOMS: atom_id res chain seq x y z
N MET A 1 -8.85 14.29 12.06
CA MET A 1 -8.09 13.31 11.23
C MET A 1 -6.59 13.67 11.07
N ASN A 2 -6.20 14.94 11.24
CA ASN A 2 -4.90 15.51 10.86
C ASN A 2 -3.66 14.91 11.57
N LEU A 3 -3.80 14.42 12.82
CA LEU A 3 -2.68 13.86 13.59
C LEU A 3 -2.12 12.54 13.05
N ILE A 4 -2.83 11.83 12.17
CA ILE A 4 -2.33 10.58 11.55
C ILE A 4 -1.46 10.87 10.32
N PHE A 5 -1.78 11.92 9.56
CA PHE A 5 -1.07 12.23 8.32
C PHE A 5 0.37 12.69 8.56
N PHE A 6 0.62 13.49 9.61
CA PHE A 6 1.97 13.92 9.97
C PHE A 6 2.95 12.76 10.27
N PRO A 7 2.70 11.86 11.23
CA PRO A 7 3.59 10.73 11.51
C PRO A 7 3.67 9.76 10.33
N THR A 8 2.58 9.60 9.55
CA THR A 8 2.61 8.80 8.32
C THR A 8 3.58 9.39 7.29
N ALA A 9 3.51 10.69 7.02
CA ALA A 9 4.41 11.38 6.11
C ALA A 9 5.89 11.30 6.55
N LEU A 10 6.15 11.40 7.85
CA LEU A 10 7.50 11.19 8.40
C LEU A 10 7.99 9.75 8.21
N LEU A 11 7.13 8.76 8.47
CA LEU A 11 7.47 7.35 8.23
C LEU A 11 7.79 7.11 6.75
N MET A 12 7.03 7.71 5.84
CA MET A 12 7.33 7.65 4.40
C MET A 12 8.71 8.22 4.09
N CYS A 13 9.05 9.40 4.62
CA CYS A 13 10.41 9.96 4.47
C CYS A 13 11.50 9.00 4.96
N LEU A 14 11.29 8.33 6.10
CA LEU A 14 12.24 7.33 6.60
C LEU A 14 12.40 6.14 5.63
N ILE A 15 11.29 5.61 5.12
CA ILE A 15 11.29 4.47 4.18
C ILE A 15 11.96 4.85 2.85
N PHE A 16 11.58 5.98 2.24
CA PHE A 16 12.18 6.46 0.99
C PHE A 16 13.67 6.80 1.17
N GLY A 17 14.03 7.48 2.25
CA GLY A 17 15.42 7.79 2.57
C GLY A 17 16.27 6.54 2.77
N PHE A 18 15.73 5.51 3.44
CA PHE A 18 16.38 4.21 3.58
C PHE A 18 16.56 3.51 2.23
N SER A 19 15.50 3.45 1.41
CA SER A 19 15.49 2.82 0.09
C SER A 19 16.53 3.44 -0.84
N LEU A 20 16.52 4.77 -1.01
CA LEU A 20 17.49 5.48 -1.85
C LEU A 20 18.93 5.30 -1.36
N ARG A 21 19.14 5.32 -0.03
CA ARG A 21 20.47 5.08 0.55
C ARG A 21 20.96 3.67 0.28
N LEU A 22 20.08 2.69 0.14
CA LEU A 22 20.45 1.33 -0.18
C LEU A 22 20.98 1.18 -1.63
N VAL A 23 20.43 1.94 -2.58
CA VAL A 23 20.94 2.00 -3.97
C VAL A 23 22.37 2.56 -4.03
N SER A 24 22.73 3.42 -3.07
CA SER A 24 24.09 3.97 -2.93
C SER A 24 25.11 3.02 -2.28
N LYS A 25 24.74 1.78 -2.00
CA LYS A 25 25.63 0.74 -1.50
C LYS A 25 25.85 -0.27 -2.62
N PRO A 26 27.11 -0.65 -2.93
CA PRO A 26 27.38 -1.67 -3.93
C PRO A 26 26.61 -2.98 -3.64
N HIS A 27 26.14 -3.62 -4.69
CA HIS A 27 25.59 -4.99 -4.67
C HIS A 27 25.89 -5.64 -6.01
N LYS A 28 26.51 -6.82 -6.02
CA LYS A 28 26.93 -7.48 -7.28
C LYS A 28 27.74 -6.58 -8.22
N ASN A 29 28.62 -5.75 -7.66
CA ASN A 29 29.38 -4.72 -8.35
C ASN A 29 28.55 -3.65 -9.08
N VAL A 30 27.25 -3.55 -8.77
CA VAL A 30 26.37 -2.48 -9.24
C VAL A 30 26.27 -1.41 -8.16
N LEU A 31 26.40 -0.15 -8.59
CA LEU A 31 26.25 1.04 -7.76
C LEU A 31 25.47 2.09 -8.56
N LEU A 32 24.36 2.58 -8.03
CA LEU A 32 23.46 3.52 -8.74
C LEU A 32 23.19 3.04 -10.18
N GLU A 33 22.72 1.80 -10.32
CA GLU A 33 22.38 1.12 -11.58
C GLU A 33 23.51 0.99 -12.63
N ASN A 34 24.75 1.36 -12.29
CA ASN A 34 25.92 1.21 -13.14
C ASN A 34 26.81 0.07 -12.63
N THR A 35 27.30 -0.78 -13.52
CA THR A 35 28.25 -1.85 -13.17
C THR A 35 29.69 -1.33 -13.18
N PHE A 36 30.46 -1.73 -12.17
CA PHE A 36 31.88 -1.39 -12.01
C PHE A 36 32.75 -2.63 -11.96
N ALA A 37 34.02 -2.47 -12.36
CA ALA A 37 35.06 -3.39 -11.91
C ALA A 37 35.28 -3.23 -10.38
N PRO A 38 35.57 -4.30 -9.63
CA PRO A 38 35.77 -4.23 -8.18
C PRO A 38 36.76 -3.15 -7.73
N GLU A 39 37.85 -2.95 -8.48
CA GLU A 39 38.90 -1.97 -8.21
C GLU A 39 38.44 -0.51 -8.33
N HIS A 40 37.39 -0.23 -9.11
CA HIS A 40 36.91 1.13 -9.33
C HIS A 40 35.85 1.56 -8.30
N LEU A 41 35.21 0.61 -7.60
CA LEU A 41 34.16 0.90 -6.61
C LEU A 41 34.64 1.78 -5.46
N THR A 42 35.92 1.67 -5.10
CA THR A 42 36.54 2.41 -3.99
C THR A 42 37.25 3.68 -4.44
N HIS A 43 37.25 4.00 -5.75
CA HIS A 43 37.94 5.17 -6.28
C HIS A 43 37.44 6.48 -5.63
N PRO A 44 38.33 7.45 -5.32
CA PRO A 44 37.95 8.71 -4.67
C PRO A 44 36.80 9.46 -5.36
N SER A 45 36.82 9.55 -6.69
CA SER A 45 35.78 10.23 -7.49
C SER A 45 34.40 9.55 -7.36
N VAL A 46 34.34 8.22 -7.31
CA VAL A 46 33.11 7.45 -7.09
C VAL A 46 32.59 7.71 -5.67
N THR A 47 33.49 7.62 -4.69
CA THR A 47 33.17 7.88 -3.29
C THR A 47 32.64 9.30 -3.07
N GLN A 48 33.20 10.30 -3.77
CA GLN A 48 32.74 11.69 -3.71
C GLN A 48 31.33 11.84 -4.27
N LEU A 49 31.02 11.24 -5.43
CA LEU A 49 29.67 11.26 -6.00
C LEU A 49 28.65 10.56 -5.08
N VAL A 50 29.00 9.41 -4.50
CA VAL A 50 28.13 8.70 -3.55
C VAL A 50 27.89 9.52 -2.29
N LYS A 51 28.91 10.20 -1.75
CA LYS A 51 28.75 11.11 -0.60
C LYS A 51 27.82 12.27 -0.95
N ALA A 52 27.99 12.86 -2.15
CA ALA A 52 27.11 13.92 -2.62
C ALA A 52 25.65 13.44 -2.75
N TYR A 53 25.42 12.27 -3.35
CA TYR A 53 24.10 11.65 -3.45
C TYR A 53 23.45 11.45 -2.08
N ARG A 54 24.18 10.85 -1.12
CA ARG A 54 23.68 10.64 0.26
C ARG A 54 23.35 11.95 0.97
N LYS A 55 24.14 13.01 0.74
CA LYS A 55 23.85 14.35 1.26
C LYS A 55 22.57 14.91 0.64
N ARG A 56 22.36 14.74 -0.67
CA ARG A 56 21.12 15.18 -1.34
C ARG A 56 19.90 14.40 -0.88
N ILE A 57 20.01 13.10 -0.62
CA ILE A 57 18.93 12.31 0.00
C ILE A 57 18.56 12.94 1.34
N LEU A 58 19.54 13.19 2.22
CA LEU A 58 19.26 13.77 3.55
C LEU A 58 18.60 15.14 3.44
N GLN A 59 19.07 16.01 2.54
CA GLN A 59 18.45 17.31 2.29
C GLN A 59 17.02 17.18 1.78
N LEU A 60 16.77 16.24 0.88
CA LEU A 60 15.43 15.99 0.35
C LEU A 60 14.49 15.48 1.45
N MET A 61 14.93 14.50 2.24
CA MET A 61 14.13 13.98 3.36
C MET A 61 13.89 15.07 4.41
N ALA A 62 14.88 15.91 4.71
CA ALA A 62 14.70 17.05 5.62
C ALA A 62 13.67 18.05 5.08
N LEU A 63 13.73 18.37 3.78
CA LEU A 63 12.74 19.25 3.14
C LEU A 63 11.33 18.68 3.26
N PHE A 64 11.13 17.40 2.93
CA PHE A 64 9.82 16.75 3.01
C PHE A 64 9.35 16.51 4.46
N SER A 65 10.26 16.33 5.41
CA SER A 65 9.92 16.30 6.85
C SER A 65 9.50 17.67 7.38
N VAL A 66 10.07 18.76 6.87
CA VAL A 66 9.59 20.11 7.20
C VAL A 66 8.26 20.38 6.52
N ALA A 67 8.11 19.99 5.25
CA ALA A 67 6.84 20.11 4.54
C ALA A 67 5.71 19.34 5.23
N SER A 68 5.97 18.17 5.84
CA SER A 68 4.92 17.42 6.55
C SER A 68 4.32 18.17 7.74
N LEU A 69 4.96 19.21 8.28
CA LEU A 69 4.38 20.08 9.30
C LEU A 69 3.07 20.74 8.83
N LEU A 70 2.82 20.81 7.52
CA LEU A 70 1.55 21.27 6.96
C LEU A 70 0.34 20.46 7.46
N PHE A 71 0.55 19.18 7.82
CA PHE A 71 -0.51 18.31 8.35
C PHE A 71 -0.79 18.53 9.84
N LEU A 72 -0.07 19.43 10.51
CA LEU A 72 -0.37 19.83 11.90
C LEU A 72 -1.37 20.98 11.97
N PHE A 73 -1.64 21.68 10.87
CA PHE A 73 -2.65 22.73 10.82
C PHE A 73 -4.07 22.14 10.81
N ASN A 74 -5.04 22.90 11.31
CA ASN A 74 -6.44 22.53 11.26
C ASN A 74 -7.04 22.88 9.88
N LEU A 75 -6.66 22.10 8.87
CA LEU A 75 -7.21 22.19 7.52
C LEU A 75 -8.44 21.28 7.41
N SER A 76 -9.36 21.64 6.49
CA SER A 76 -10.53 20.80 6.21
C SER A 76 -10.09 19.44 5.66
N ASP A 77 -10.92 18.42 5.87
CA ASP A 77 -10.56 17.04 5.57
C ASP A 77 -10.28 16.82 4.07
N SER A 78 -10.99 17.51 3.17
CA SER A 78 -10.71 17.46 1.72
C SER A 78 -9.35 18.05 1.33
N ILE A 79 -8.98 19.20 1.92
CA ILE A 79 -7.70 19.88 1.68
C ILE A 79 -6.57 19.01 2.22
N THR A 80 -6.70 18.49 3.44
CA THR A 80 -5.69 17.63 4.08
C THR A 80 -5.38 16.42 3.20
N ILE A 81 -6.40 15.69 2.73
CA ILE A 81 -6.19 14.50 1.87
C ILE A 81 -5.58 14.90 0.52
N THR A 82 -6.03 16.00 -0.08
CA THR A 82 -5.45 16.52 -1.34
C THR A 82 -3.97 16.80 -1.19
N LEU A 83 -3.59 17.56 -0.16
CA LEU A 83 -2.20 17.90 0.13
C LEU A 83 -1.39 16.65 0.44
N PHE A 84 -1.98 15.62 1.07
CA PHE A 84 -1.31 14.35 1.32
C PHE A 84 -0.99 13.60 0.02
N PHE A 85 -1.91 13.54 -0.94
CA PHE A 85 -1.63 12.94 -2.25
C PHE A 85 -0.60 13.75 -3.05
N VAL A 86 -0.69 15.08 -3.05
CA VAL A 86 0.29 15.95 -3.71
C VAL A 86 1.67 15.75 -3.07
N TYR A 87 1.74 15.72 -1.74
CA TYR A 87 2.96 15.44 -0.98
C TYR A 87 3.55 14.08 -1.37
N LEU A 88 2.72 13.04 -1.44
CA LEU A 88 3.13 11.69 -1.80
C LEU A 88 3.72 11.63 -3.22
N PHE A 89 3.01 12.16 -4.21
CA PHE A 89 3.50 12.16 -5.59
C PHE A 89 4.75 13.01 -5.76
N ALA A 90 4.83 14.16 -5.09
CA ALA A 90 6.02 15.00 -5.08
C ALA A 90 7.22 14.27 -4.44
N LEU A 91 7.01 13.56 -3.32
CA LEU A 91 8.06 12.79 -2.66
C LEU A 91 8.58 11.69 -3.58
N ILE A 92 7.68 10.88 -4.17
CA ILE A 92 8.04 9.80 -5.10
C ILE A 92 8.80 10.37 -6.31
N GLY A 93 8.25 11.40 -6.95
CA GLY A 93 8.82 12.02 -8.14
C GLY A 93 10.21 12.63 -7.87
N CYS A 94 10.36 13.40 -6.79
CA CYS A 94 11.65 13.99 -6.44
C CYS A 94 12.70 12.91 -6.07
N CYS A 95 12.29 11.84 -5.39
CA CYS A 95 13.17 10.70 -5.11
C CYS A 95 13.65 10.05 -6.41
N GLN A 96 12.73 9.77 -7.33
CA GLN A 96 13.07 9.16 -8.63
C GLN A 96 13.99 10.06 -9.46
N LEU A 97 13.70 11.36 -9.54
CA LEU A 97 14.52 12.31 -10.28
C LEU A 97 15.94 12.42 -9.70
N LEU A 98 16.06 12.44 -8.37
CA LEU A 98 17.35 12.46 -7.70
C LEU A 98 18.17 11.20 -8.03
N GLU A 99 17.55 10.03 -8.01
CA GLU A 99 18.18 8.77 -8.38
C GLU A 99 18.65 8.80 -9.84
N ILE A 100 17.77 9.13 -10.79
CA ILE A 100 18.08 9.23 -12.22
C ILE A 100 19.25 10.18 -12.48
N HIS A 101 19.26 11.33 -11.82
CA HIS A 101 20.33 12.31 -11.95
C HIS A 101 21.69 11.70 -11.57
N TYR A 102 21.76 10.99 -10.45
CA TYR A 102 23.01 10.40 -9.97
C TYR A 102 23.40 9.11 -10.70
N ILE A 103 22.46 8.33 -11.22
CA ILE A 103 22.72 7.25 -12.20
C ILE A 103 23.45 7.84 -13.41
N GLY A 104 22.94 8.94 -13.97
CA GLY A 104 23.54 9.62 -15.12
C GLY A 104 24.92 10.21 -14.85
N ARG A 105 25.09 10.88 -13.70
CA ARG A 105 26.40 11.44 -13.27
C ARG A 105 27.46 10.36 -13.10
N LEU A 106 27.08 9.22 -12.53
CA LEU A 106 28.00 8.11 -12.34
C LEU A 106 28.35 7.43 -13.67
N ARG A 107 27.38 7.32 -14.60
CA ARG A 107 27.62 6.86 -15.96
C ARG A 107 28.60 7.75 -16.72
N GLN A 108 28.45 9.07 -16.60
CA GLN A 108 29.40 10.03 -17.19
C GLN A 108 30.82 9.81 -16.67
N LEU A 109 30.98 9.66 -15.35
CA LEU A 109 32.29 9.39 -14.75
C LEU A 109 32.94 8.12 -15.31
N ILE A 110 32.18 7.04 -15.51
CA ILE A 110 32.69 5.79 -16.11
C ILE A 110 33.22 6.05 -17.52
N VAL A 111 32.50 6.83 -18.33
CA VAL A 111 32.92 7.17 -19.70
C VAL A 111 34.16 8.07 -19.69
N ASP A 112 34.16 9.13 -18.86
CA ASP A 112 35.25 10.11 -18.78
C ASP A 112 36.58 9.47 -18.32
N GLN A 113 36.52 8.44 -17.47
CA GLN A 113 37.68 7.71 -16.97
C GLN A 113 38.02 6.46 -17.79
N ALA A 114 37.32 6.22 -18.90
CA ALA A 114 37.46 5.03 -19.74
C ALA A 114 37.31 3.70 -18.97
N TRP A 115 36.44 3.64 -17.97
CA TRP A 115 36.15 2.45 -17.14
C TRP A 115 35.04 1.56 -17.72
N LEU A 116 34.79 1.64 -19.03
CA LEU A 116 33.80 0.78 -19.68
C LEU A 116 34.28 -0.67 -19.67
N LEU A 117 33.44 -1.56 -19.15
CA LEU A 117 33.72 -2.99 -19.11
C LEU A 117 33.53 -3.63 -20.49
N PRO A 118 34.37 -4.60 -20.88
CA PRO A 118 34.12 -5.42 -22.05
C PRO A 118 32.83 -6.23 -21.86
N ILE A 119 32.07 -6.39 -22.94
CA ILE A 119 30.82 -7.16 -22.91
C ILE A 119 31.18 -8.63 -23.13
N ASP A 120 30.90 -9.46 -22.12
CA ASP A 120 31.05 -10.91 -22.19
C ASP A 120 29.88 -11.55 -22.94
N ALA A 121 30.16 -12.65 -23.64
CA ALA A 121 29.10 -13.51 -24.18
C ALA A 121 28.26 -14.10 -23.04
N VAL A 122 26.94 -14.11 -23.22
CA VAL A 122 25.98 -14.68 -22.26
C VAL A 122 26.24 -16.18 -22.11
N ARG A 123 26.66 -16.61 -20.93
CA ARG A 123 26.85 -18.02 -20.60
C ARG A 123 25.56 -18.60 -20.06
N ILE A 124 25.03 -19.62 -20.74
CA ILE A 124 23.88 -20.39 -20.27
C ILE A 124 24.39 -21.74 -19.76
N ASP A 125 24.38 -21.94 -18.45
CA ASP A 125 24.65 -23.24 -17.85
C ASP A 125 23.36 -24.05 -17.79
N THR A 126 23.27 -25.09 -18.63
CA THR A 126 22.07 -25.92 -18.75
C THR A 126 21.77 -26.72 -17.47
N LYS A 127 22.79 -27.05 -16.66
CA LYS A 127 22.58 -27.75 -15.39
C LYS A 127 21.86 -26.85 -14.39
N ILE A 128 22.29 -25.59 -14.29
CA ILE A 128 21.64 -24.62 -13.40
C ILE A 128 20.19 -24.36 -13.82
N VAL A 129 19.92 -24.37 -15.13
CA VAL A 129 18.54 -24.27 -15.64
C VAL A 129 17.67 -25.47 -15.25
N GLN A 130 18.22 -26.69 -15.31
CA GLN A 130 17.51 -27.91 -14.89
C GLN A 130 17.22 -27.91 -13.38
N GLU A 131 18.16 -27.44 -12.57
CA GLU A 131 18.08 -27.47 -11.11
C GLU A 131 17.46 -26.21 -10.48
N LYS A 132 17.02 -25.24 -11.29
CA LYS A 132 16.71 -23.85 -10.89
C LYS A 132 15.68 -23.64 -9.77
N ASN A 133 14.88 -24.64 -9.42
CA ASN A 133 13.81 -24.50 -8.41
C ASN A 133 13.99 -25.47 -7.22
N ARG A 134 15.14 -26.15 -7.11
CA ARG A 134 15.36 -27.20 -6.09
C ARG A 134 15.26 -26.69 -4.65
N GLN A 135 15.72 -25.47 -4.37
CA GLN A 135 15.66 -24.83 -3.04
C GLN A 135 14.42 -23.94 -2.84
N MET A 136 13.48 -23.93 -3.78
CA MET A 136 12.24 -23.16 -3.65
C MET A 136 11.28 -23.86 -2.69
N LEU A 137 10.59 -23.11 -1.83
CA LEU A 137 9.53 -23.69 -1.01
C LEU A 137 8.42 -24.26 -1.90
N SER A 138 7.98 -25.48 -1.57
CA SER A 138 6.92 -26.18 -2.31
C SER A 138 5.55 -25.54 -2.06
N LEU A 139 4.58 -25.89 -2.92
CA LEU A 139 3.19 -25.44 -2.77
C LEU A 139 2.54 -25.85 -1.43
N GLY A 140 3.03 -26.91 -0.78
CA GLY A 140 2.51 -27.37 0.52
C GLY A 140 2.65 -26.32 1.64
N TRP A 141 3.56 -25.37 1.49
CA TRP A 141 3.71 -24.26 2.44
C TRP A 141 2.58 -23.23 2.39
N PHE A 142 1.65 -23.33 1.44
CA PHE A 142 0.41 -22.55 1.41
C PHE A 142 -0.74 -23.19 2.20
N LEU A 143 -0.53 -24.34 2.84
CA LEU A 143 -1.54 -24.96 3.71
C LEU A 143 -1.93 -24.06 4.91
N PRO A 144 -1.00 -23.38 5.62
CA PRO A 144 -1.38 -22.45 6.69
C PRO A 144 -2.29 -21.29 6.25
N PRO A 145 -1.98 -20.49 5.21
CA PRO A 145 -2.90 -19.44 4.76
C PRO A 145 -4.22 -20.00 4.22
N LEU A 146 -4.21 -21.18 3.59
CA LEU A 146 -5.44 -21.86 3.17
C LEU A 146 -6.32 -22.25 4.36
N ALA A 147 -5.74 -22.83 5.41
CA ALA A 147 -6.46 -23.20 6.63
C ALA A 147 -7.02 -21.95 7.33
N LEU A 148 -6.26 -20.85 7.36
CA LEU A 148 -6.72 -19.58 7.92
C LEU A 148 -7.84 -18.95 7.08
N MET A 149 -7.79 -19.06 5.75
CA MET A 149 -8.89 -18.63 4.88
C MET A 149 -10.18 -19.40 5.22
N VAL A 150 -10.11 -20.73 5.31
CA VAL A 150 -11.27 -21.56 5.68
C VAL A 150 -11.76 -21.21 7.09
N GLY A 151 -10.85 -21.08 8.05
CA GLY A 151 -11.17 -20.67 9.42
C GLY A 151 -11.82 -19.30 9.50
N SER A 152 -11.34 -18.33 8.72
CA SER A 152 -11.91 -16.98 8.64
C SER A 152 -13.33 -16.98 8.05
N GLY A 153 -13.56 -17.80 7.02
CA GLY A 153 -14.91 -17.98 6.45
C GLY A 153 -15.86 -18.61 7.46
N TYR A 154 -15.41 -19.63 8.19
CA TYR A 154 -16.21 -20.27 9.22
C TYR A 154 -16.55 -19.31 10.37
N GLN A 155 -15.58 -18.52 10.85
CA GLN A 155 -15.82 -17.50 11.88
C GLN A 155 -16.75 -16.38 11.41
N ALA A 156 -16.56 -15.91 10.17
CA ALA A 156 -17.44 -14.91 9.58
C ALA A 156 -18.88 -15.43 9.38
N TRP A 157 -19.05 -16.72 9.11
CA TRP A 157 -20.35 -17.37 9.03
C TRP A 157 -21.07 -17.44 10.39
N GLN A 158 -20.32 -17.65 11.48
CA GLN A 158 -20.91 -17.65 12.82
C GLN A 158 -21.28 -16.25 13.34
N SER A 159 -20.53 -15.22 12.93
CA SER A 159 -20.58 -13.88 13.53
C SER A 159 -21.39 -12.86 12.74
N SER A 160 -21.88 -13.15 11.52
CA SER A 160 -22.46 -12.13 10.63
C SER A 160 -23.45 -12.66 9.59
N ASP A 161 -24.10 -11.72 8.87
CA ASP A 161 -24.90 -11.97 7.66
C ASP A 161 -24.03 -12.57 6.52
N GLN A 162 -24.67 -13.37 5.64
CA GLN A 162 -24.03 -14.08 4.51
C GLN A 162 -23.13 -13.18 3.65
N THR A 163 -23.47 -11.91 3.48
CA THR A 163 -22.73 -10.91 2.71
C THR A 163 -21.33 -10.69 3.27
N THR A 164 -21.20 -10.57 4.61
CA THR A 164 -19.90 -10.42 5.27
C THR A 164 -19.06 -11.68 5.11
N THR A 165 -19.68 -12.86 5.26
CA THR A 165 -18.99 -14.14 5.04
C THR A 165 -18.43 -14.25 3.63
N ILE A 166 -19.25 -13.95 2.62
CA ILE A 166 -18.84 -13.95 1.21
C ILE A 166 -17.72 -12.92 0.98
N GLY A 167 -17.86 -11.71 1.52
CA GLY A 167 -16.84 -10.67 1.41
C GLY A 167 -15.48 -11.09 1.98
N VAL A 168 -15.46 -11.68 3.17
CA VAL A 168 -14.24 -12.18 3.83
C VAL A 168 -13.58 -13.30 3.02
N LEU A 169 -14.38 -14.26 2.53
CA LEU A 169 -13.88 -15.37 1.71
C LEU A 169 -13.32 -14.89 0.38
N LEU A 170 -14.01 -13.96 -0.30
CA LEU A 170 -13.54 -13.37 -1.55
C LEU A 170 -12.23 -12.60 -1.35
N LEU A 171 -12.15 -11.78 -0.30
CA LEU A 171 -10.94 -11.02 0.00
C LEU A 171 -9.74 -11.93 0.30
N ASN A 172 -9.90 -12.90 1.22
CA ASN A 172 -8.83 -13.85 1.54
C ASN A 172 -8.46 -14.71 0.32
N GLY A 173 -9.46 -15.17 -0.45
CA GLY A 173 -9.24 -15.94 -1.67
C GLY A 173 -8.45 -15.17 -2.72
N CYS A 174 -8.80 -13.91 -2.96
CA CYS A 174 -8.06 -13.03 -3.88
C CYS A 174 -6.62 -12.82 -3.43
N LEU A 175 -6.38 -12.60 -2.12
CA LEU A 175 -5.03 -12.46 -1.58
C LEU A 175 -4.22 -13.75 -1.69
N LEU A 176 -4.83 -14.90 -1.41
CA LEU A 176 -4.17 -16.20 -1.58
C LEU A 176 -3.79 -16.43 -3.04
N LEU A 177 -4.70 -16.14 -3.98
CA LEU A 177 -4.43 -16.21 -5.42
C LEU A 177 -3.30 -15.26 -5.85
N LEU A 178 -3.26 -14.04 -5.29
CA LEU A 178 -2.18 -13.10 -5.52
C LEU A 178 -0.82 -13.68 -5.06
N PHE A 179 -0.72 -14.22 -3.84
CA PHE A 179 0.53 -14.81 -3.35
C PHE A 179 0.92 -16.07 -4.12
N LEU A 180 -0.05 -16.89 -4.58
CA LEU A 180 0.22 -18.01 -5.48
C LEU A 180 0.73 -17.55 -6.85
N ALA A 181 0.20 -16.44 -7.39
CA ALA A 181 0.69 -15.84 -8.63
C ALA A 181 2.11 -15.28 -8.47
N LEU A 182 2.43 -14.66 -7.33
CA LEU A 182 3.80 -14.22 -7.00
C LEU A 182 4.75 -15.41 -6.86
N TRP A 183 4.33 -16.48 -6.18
CA TRP A 183 5.10 -17.73 -6.08
C TRP A 183 5.37 -18.33 -7.47
N TRP A 184 4.35 -18.37 -8.34
CA TRP A 184 4.51 -18.83 -9.72
C TRP A 184 5.47 -17.95 -10.53
N THR A 185 5.42 -16.64 -10.32
CA THR A 185 6.36 -15.68 -10.92
C THR A 185 7.79 -15.97 -10.48
N ILE A 186 8.02 -16.19 -9.18
CA ILE A 186 9.33 -16.57 -8.63
C ILE A 186 9.82 -17.87 -9.27
N ARG A 187 8.96 -18.89 -9.42
CA ARG A 187 9.30 -20.16 -10.10
C ARG A 187 9.76 -19.94 -11.54
N ARG A 188 9.20 -18.94 -12.23
CA ARG A 188 9.53 -18.57 -13.62
C ARG A 188 10.75 -17.66 -13.74
N LEU A 189 11.25 -17.05 -12.65
CA LEU A 189 12.44 -16.20 -12.71
C LEU A 189 13.62 -16.91 -13.38
N PRO A 190 14.35 -16.22 -14.27
CA PRO A 190 15.49 -16.75 -14.99
C PRO A 190 16.67 -16.99 -14.06
N VAL A 191 17.52 -17.94 -14.45
CA VAL A 191 18.82 -18.17 -13.83
C VAL A 191 19.80 -17.11 -14.32
N ARG A 192 20.69 -16.62 -13.45
CA ARG A 192 21.77 -15.69 -13.82
C ARG A 192 23.16 -16.28 -13.51
N GLY A 193 24.07 -16.18 -14.48
CA GLY A 193 25.47 -16.55 -14.31
C GLY A 193 26.35 -15.31 -14.11
N VAL A 194 26.41 -14.75 -12.91
CA VAL A 194 27.08 -13.46 -12.62
C VAL A 194 28.52 -13.66 -12.18
N ALA A 195 28.81 -14.76 -11.48
CA ALA A 195 30.12 -15.10 -10.94
C ALA A 195 31.09 -15.64 -12.00
N GLY A 196 30.57 -16.23 -13.08
CA GLY A 196 31.40 -16.96 -14.05
C GLY A 196 31.83 -18.34 -13.56
N ASP A 197 31.45 -18.72 -12.34
CA ASP A 197 31.62 -20.03 -11.72
C ASP A 197 30.24 -20.70 -11.55
N SER A 198 30.08 -21.91 -12.09
CA SER A 198 28.82 -22.65 -12.09
C SER A 198 28.31 -22.98 -10.68
N LEU A 199 29.21 -23.29 -9.74
CA LEU A 199 28.84 -23.61 -8.36
C LEU A 199 28.37 -22.37 -7.61
N ILE A 200 29.09 -21.26 -7.73
CA ILE A 200 28.72 -19.98 -7.10
C ILE A 200 27.41 -19.47 -7.69
N ASP A 201 27.27 -19.54 -9.01
CA ASP A 201 26.04 -19.14 -9.72
C ASP A 201 24.85 -20.01 -9.28
N GLN A 202 24.99 -21.32 -9.16
CA GLN A 202 23.94 -22.20 -8.64
C GLN A 202 23.50 -21.76 -7.24
N GLN A 203 24.44 -21.52 -6.33
CA GLN A 203 24.14 -21.11 -4.95
C GLN A 203 23.41 -19.76 -4.89
N ILE A 204 23.81 -18.79 -5.71
CA ILE A 204 23.14 -17.48 -5.79
C ILE A 204 21.69 -17.64 -6.26
N ASN A 205 21.46 -18.44 -7.30
CA ASN A 205 20.12 -18.67 -7.83
C ASN A 205 19.24 -19.43 -6.85
N ASP A 206 19.79 -20.45 -6.18
CA ASP A 206 19.11 -21.21 -5.14
C ASP A 206 18.68 -20.33 -3.96
N LEU A 207 19.59 -19.49 -3.44
CA LEU A 207 19.30 -18.54 -2.38
C LEU A 207 18.20 -17.57 -2.81
N THR A 208 18.26 -17.08 -4.05
CA THR A 208 17.24 -16.18 -4.60
C THR A 208 15.86 -16.84 -4.56
N LYS A 209 15.75 -18.07 -5.06
CA LYS A 209 14.49 -18.83 -5.09
C LYS A 209 13.96 -19.13 -3.69
N TYR A 210 14.84 -19.56 -2.79
CA TYR A 210 14.51 -19.84 -1.41
C TYR A 210 13.95 -18.60 -0.71
N TYR A 211 14.72 -17.51 -0.64
CA TYR A 211 14.32 -16.32 0.11
C TYR A 211 13.07 -15.65 -0.45
N TRP A 212 12.93 -15.53 -1.78
CA TRP A 212 11.71 -14.97 -2.37
C TRP A 212 10.48 -15.85 -2.12
N SER A 213 10.60 -17.18 -2.24
CA SER A 213 9.48 -18.08 -1.95
C SER A 213 9.11 -18.10 -0.46
N LEU A 214 10.10 -18.01 0.44
CA LEU A 214 9.91 -17.86 1.88
C LEU A 214 9.18 -16.56 2.21
N THR A 215 9.62 -15.43 1.63
CA THR A 215 8.95 -14.13 1.81
C THR A 215 7.49 -14.18 1.39
N VAL A 216 7.20 -14.75 0.22
CA VAL A 216 5.82 -14.88 -0.27
C VAL A 216 4.96 -15.74 0.65
N VAL A 217 5.45 -16.89 1.09
CA VAL A 217 4.71 -17.80 2.00
C VAL A 217 4.43 -17.17 3.35
N VAL A 218 5.45 -16.55 3.97
CA VAL A 218 5.32 -15.92 5.28
C VAL A 218 4.36 -14.73 5.20
N LEU A 219 4.46 -13.91 4.15
CA LEU A 219 3.52 -12.81 3.93
C LEU A 219 2.10 -13.28 3.65
N ALA A 220 1.93 -14.38 2.90
CA ALA A 220 0.61 -14.96 2.69
C ALA A 220 -0.03 -15.38 4.03
N THR A 221 0.73 -16.11 4.85
CA THR A 221 0.27 -16.57 6.17
C THR A 221 0.01 -15.39 7.11
N GLY A 222 0.93 -14.43 7.18
CA GLY A 222 0.81 -13.24 8.02
C GLY A 222 -0.38 -12.37 7.63
N THR A 223 -0.63 -12.18 6.33
CA THR A 223 -1.78 -11.41 5.84
C THR A 223 -3.09 -12.12 6.15
N SER A 224 -3.17 -13.44 5.97
CA SER A 224 -4.35 -14.22 6.37
C SER A 224 -4.61 -14.15 7.88
N LEU A 225 -3.57 -14.17 8.72
CA LEU A 225 -3.70 -13.95 10.16
C LEU A 225 -4.23 -12.55 10.48
N MET A 226 -3.74 -11.51 9.80
CA MET A 226 -4.23 -10.13 9.99
C MET A 226 -5.72 -10.00 9.65
N LEU A 227 -6.23 -10.75 8.66
CA LEU A 227 -7.65 -10.78 8.35
C LEU A 227 -8.46 -11.62 9.34
N PHE A 228 -7.84 -12.65 9.93
CA PHE A 228 -8.49 -13.52 10.89
C PHE A 228 -8.66 -12.89 12.28
N ILE A 229 -7.65 -12.16 12.77
CA ILE A 229 -7.64 -11.58 14.12
C ILE A 229 -8.87 -10.68 14.39
N PRO A 230 -9.23 -9.72 13.53
CA PRO A 230 -10.40 -8.87 13.76
C PRO A 230 -11.70 -9.67 13.89
N LEU A 231 -11.87 -10.74 13.11
CA LEU A 231 -13.09 -11.56 13.11
C LEU A 231 -13.31 -12.27 14.45
N ILE A 232 -12.25 -12.84 15.03
CA ILE A 232 -12.33 -13.48 16.35
C ILE A 232 -12.35 -12.47 17.50
N SER A 233 -12.07 -11.19 17.20
CA SER A 233 -12.01 -10.10 18.19
C SER A 233 -13.32 -9.32 18.32
N ILE A 234 -14.33 -9.59 17.48
CA ILE A 234 -15.60 -8.82 17.46
C ILE A 234 -16.25 -8.78 18.84
N ASN A 235 -16.21 -9.89 19.57
CA ASN A 235 -16.79 -10.02 20.92
C ASN A 235 -15.74 -9.96 22.04
N ALA A 236 -14.49 -9.61 21.70
CA ALA A 236 -13.40 -9.55 22.67
C ALA A 236 -13.42 -8.21 23.40
N HIS A 237 -13.74 -8.23 24.70
CA HIS A 237 -13.77 -7.04 25.55
C HIS A 237 -12.62 -7.03 26.57
N GLY A 238 -12.35 -5.85 27.12
CA GLY A 238 -11.33 -5.66 28.15
C GLY A 238 -9.94 -6.11 27.69
N PHE A 239 -9.27 -6.92 28.52
CA PHE A 239 -7.92 -7.41 28.26
C PHE A 239 -7.77 -8.09 26.90
N TRP A 240 -8.73 -8.95 26.52
CA TRP A 240 -8.65 -9.72 25.28
C TRP A 240 -8.73 -8.84 24.03
N GLY A 241 -9.58 -7.81 24.04
CA GLY A 241 -9.66 -6.86 22.93
C GLY A 241 -8.36 -6.05 22.74
N ILE A 242 -7.77 -5.60 23.86
CA ILE A 242 -6.48 -4.91 23.85
C ILE A 242 -5.37 -5.84 23.36
N PHE A 243 -5.32 -7.08 23.86
CA PHE A 243 -4.34 -8.08 23.46
C PHE A 243 -4.40 -8.35 21.95
N MET A 244 -5.59 -8.56 21.38
CA MET A 244 -5.75 -8.81 19.95
C MET A 244 -5.35 -7.61 19.10
N SER A 245 -5.65 -6.39 19.56
CA SER A 245 -5.23 -5.15 18.90
C SER A 245 -3.71 -5.00 18.88
N ILE A 246 -3.04 -5.27 20.01
CA ILE A 246 -1.57 -5.27 20.10
C ILE A 246 -0.99 -6.37 19.20
N LEU A 247 -1.57 -7.57 19.20
CA LEU A 247 -1.14 -8.68 18.35
C LEU A 247 -1.23 -8.32 16.87
N PHE A 248 -2.32 -7.68 16.44
CA PHE A 248 -2.49 -7.19 15.07
C PHE A 248 -1.39 -6.18 14.67
N ILE A 249 -1.08 -5.23 15.56
CA ILE A 249 -0.02 -4.24 15.33
C ILE A 249 1.35 -4.92 15.25
N LEU A 250 1.67 -5.82 16.18
CA LEU A 250 2.94 -6.55 16.21
C LEU A 250 3.11 -7.44 14.98
N LEU A 251 2.04 -8.10 14.53
CA LEU A 251 2.06 -8.90 13.31
C LEU A 251 2.30 -8.04 12.07
N THR A 252 1.70 -6.85 12.01
CA THR A 252 1.89 -5.88 10.93
C THR A 252 3.34 -5.42 10.85
N ILE A 253 3.88 -4.93 11.97
CA ILE A 253 5.28 -4.50 12.08
C ILE A 253 6.23 -5.67 11.78
N GLY A 254 5.94 -6.84 12.35
CA GLY A 254 6.73 -8.07 12.17
C GLY A 254 6.79 -8.51 10.71
N SER A 255 5.69 -8.43 9.96
CA SER A 255 5.65 -8.79 8.54
C SER A 255 6.49 -7.86 7.67
N ILE A 256 6.44 -6.55 7.96
CA ILE A 256 7.27 -5.54 7.29
C ILE A 256 8.75 -5.80 7.60
N LEU A 257 9.11 -5.91 8.88
CA LEU A 257 10.49 -6.13 9.32
C LEU A 257 11.05 -7.45 8.77
N PHE A 258 10.27 -8.54 8.81
CA PHE A 258 10.66 -9.82 8.26
C PHE A 258 11.03 -9.72 6.78
N THR A 259 10.21 -9.03 5.98
CA THR A 259 10.47 -8.84 4.55
C THR A 259 11.80 -8.15 4.32
N PHE A 260 12.05 -7.04 5.01
CA PHE A 260 13.32 -6.32 4.90
C PHE A 260 14.51 -7.16 5.35
N LEU A 261 14.41 -7.85 6.50
CA LEU A 261 15.50 -8.66 7.05
C LEU A 261 15.82 -9.86 6.14
N ALA A 262 14.81 -10.55 5.61
CA ALA A 262 14.97 -11.67 4.71
C ALA A 262 15.71 -11.25 3.44
N LEU A 263 15.26 -10.17 2.78
CA LEU A 263 15.85 -9.71 1.53
C LEU A 263 17.23 -9.05 1.73
N LEU A 264 17.47 -8.34 2.85
CA LEU A 264 18.81 -7.87 3.19
C LEU A 264 19.78 -9.01 3.49
N THR A 265 19.29 -10.11 4.09
CA THR A 265 20.09 -11.31 4.33
C THR A 265 20.43 -12.00 3.02
N LEU A 266 19.47 -12.13 2.10
CA LEU A 266 19.71 -12.61 0.74
C LEU A 266 20.81 -11.78 0.06
N ARG A 267 20.66 -10.45 0.07
CA ARG A 267 21.62 -9.53 -0.53
C ARG A 267 23.03 -9.73 0.01
N LYS A 268 23.19 -9.78 1.35
CA LYS A 268 24.48 -10.01 2.01
C LYS A 268 25.11 -11.35 1.62
N LYS A 269 24.32 -12.44 1.61
CA LYS A 269 24.81 -13.77 1.22
C LYS A 269 25.25 -13.81 -0.24
N GLN A 270 24.51 -13.14 -1.14
CA GLN A 270 24.89 -13.02 -2.55
C GLN A 270 26.22 -12.27 -2.71
N ASP A 271 26.42 -11.16 -1.99
CA ASP A 271 27.67 -10.41 -2.04
C ASP A 271 28.85 -11.24 -1.48
N GLN A 272 28.64 -12.01 -0.39
CA GLN A 272 29.65 -12.90 0.18
C GLN A 272 30.10 -14.00 -0.80
N LEU A 273 29.17 -14.54 -1.58
CA LEU A 273 29.46 -15.55 -2.60
C LEU A 273 30.18 -14.93 -3.80
N LEU A 274 29.76 -13.75 -4.26
CA LEU A 274 30.40 -13.07 -5.38
C LEU A 274 31.83 -12.61 -5.06
N ASN A 275 32.13 -12.26 -3.82
CA ASN A 275 33.49 -11.92 -3.40
C ASN A 275 34.48 -13.10 -3.51
N GLN A 276 33.98 -14.33 -3.63
CA GLN A 276 34.82 -15.53 -3.85
C GLN A 276 35.11 -15.77 -5.34
N ALA A 277 34.40 -15.09 -6.24
CA ALA A 277 34.58 -15.25 -7.68
C ALA A 277 35.78 -14.42 -8.17
N GLU A 278 36.67 -15.05 -8.94
CA GLU A 278 37.89 -14.40 -9.44
C GLU A 278 37.62 -13.30 -10.46
N LYS A 279 36.62 -13.47 -11.34
CA LYS A 279 36.26 -12.50 -12.39
C LYS A 279 34.74 -12.43 -12.60
N PRO A 280 34.06 -11.41 -12.03
CA PRO A 280 32.65 -11.18 -12.31
C PRO A 280 32.45 -10.83 -13.80
N ARG A 281 31.39 -11.36 -14.41
CA ARG A 281 31.08 -11.16 -15.84
C ARG A 281 30.14 -9.97 -16.07
N TYR A 282 30.32 -9.26 -17.18
CA TYR A 282 29.49 -8.13 -17.56
C TYR A 282 28.77 -8.35 -18.89
N TYR A 283 27.44 -8.18 -18.90
CA TYR A 283 26.59 -8.44 -20.07
C TYR A 283 26.06 -7.18 -20.76
N GLY A 284 26.60 -5.99 -20.48
CA GLY A 284 26.19 -4.76 -21.16
C GLY A 284 24.78 -4.27 -20.81
N GLU A 285 24.17 -4.78 -19.74
CA GLU A 285 22.76 -4.56 -19.42
C GLU A 285 22.44 -3.15 -18.86
N ASP A 286 23.45 -2.31 -18.51
CA ASP A 286 23.26 -0.99 -17.86
C ASP A 286 22.42 -0.02 -18.68
N VAL A 287 22.48 -0.14 -20.01
CA VAL A 287 21.71 0.69 -20.95
C VAL A 287 20.21 0.57 -20.73
N TYR A 288 19.75 -0.54 -20.13
CA TYR A 288 18.34 -0.81 -19.86
C TYR A 288 17.88 -0.34 -18.46
N TRP A 289 18.79 0.15 -17.61
CA TRP A 289 18.49 0.59 -16.23
C TRP A 289 18.70 2.09 -16.00
N ARG A 290 18.86 2.86 -17.08
CA ARG A 290 19.19 4.30 -17.07
C ARG A 290 18.27 5.16 -16.21
N TYR A 291 17.04 4.71 -15.97
CA TYR A 291 16.02 5.45 -15.22
C TYR A 291 15.68 4.83 -13.85
N GLY A 292 16.48 3.89 -13.33
CA GLY A 292 16.13 3.13 -12.11
C GLY A 292 15.05 2.06 -12.35
N VAL A 293 14.64 1.88 -13.60
CA VAL A 293 13.64 0.88 -14.04
C VAL A 293 14.16 0.15 -15.27
N TYR A 294 13.75 -1.11 -15.44
CA TYR A 294 14.18 -1.94 -16.57
C TYR A 294 13.36 -1.66 -17.83
N ILE A 295 14.03 -1.27 -18.91
CA ILE A 295 13.41 -1.00 -20.21
C ILE A 295 14.21 -1.72 -21.30
N ASN A 296 13.79 -2.92 -21.68
CA ASN A 296 14.38 -3.64 -22.82
C ASN A 296 13.29 -4.18 -23.75
N PRO A 297 13.10 -3.59 -24.95
CA PRO A 297 12.07 -4.06 -25.88
C PRO A 297 12.39 -5.44 -26.48
N ASN A 298 13.64 -5.89 -26.42
CA ASN A 298 14.09 -7.19 -26.95
C ASN A 298 14.03 -8.31 -25.90
N ASP A 299 13.64 -8.00 -24.65
CA ASP A 299 13.46 -9.00 -23.60
C ASP A 299 11.97 -9.35 -23.43
N ASP A 300 11.59 -10.56 -23.83
CA ASP A 300 10.21 -11.02 -23.76
C ASP A 300 9.71 -11.27 -22.32
N ARG A 301 10.59 -11.22 -21.32
CA ARG A 301 10.22 -11.44 -19.92
C ARG A 301 9.48 -10.22 -19.37
N LEU A 302 8.37 -10.47 -18.68
CA LEU A 302 7.62 -9.41 -17.98
C LEU A 302 8.29 -9.06 -16.65
N PHE A 303 8.63 -10.08 -15.86
CA PHE A 303 9.27 -9.92 -14.56
C PHE A 303 10.75 -10.25 -14.67
N VAL A 304 11.60 -9.35 -14.18
CA VAL A 304 13.05 -9.47 -14.23
C VAL A 304 13.63 -9.28 -12.83
N PRO A 305 14.69 -10.02 -12.45
CA PRO A 305 15.35 -9.76 -11.17
C PRO A 305 15.94 -8.35 -11.16
N ASP A 306 15.69 -7.61 -10.09
CA ASP A 306 16.30 -6.29 -9.92
C ASP A 306 17.82 -6.39 -9.73
N ARG A 307 18.47 -5.22 -9.75
CA ARG A 307 19.91 -5.09 -9.56
C ARG A 307 20.30 -4.67 -8.15
N ILE A 308 19.37 -4.08 -7.41
CA ILE A 308 19.55 -3.62 -6.03
C ILE A 308 19.42 -4.78 -5.02
N GLY A 309 18.75 -5.87 -5.42
CA GLY A 309 18.62 -7.12 -4.69
C GLY A 309 17.43 -7.22 -3.75
N LEU A 310 16.51 -6.24 -3.79
CA LEU A 310 15.33 -6.19 -2.90
C LEU A 310 13.99 -6.21 -3.65
N ASN A 311 14.00 -6.29 -4.98
CA ASN A 311 12.79 -6.20 -5.79
C ASN A 311 12.78 -7.16 -6.99
N ILE A 312 11.62 -7.32 -7.60
CA ILE A 312 11.47 -7.93 -8.92
C ILE A 312 10.92 -6.82 -9.83
N GLY A 313 11.72 -6.43 -10.83
CA GLY A 313 11.36 -5.38 -11.77
C GLY A 313 10.33 -5.85 -12.79
N ILE A 314 9.57 -4.90 -13.31
CA ILE A 314 8.71 -5.08 -14.48
C ILE A 314 9.45 -4.52 -15.70
N ASN A 315 9.52 -5.27 -16.80
CA ASN A 315 10.08 -4.79 -18.04
C ASN A 315 9.12 -3.81 -18.73
N LEU A 316 9.40 -2.51 -18.64
CA LEU A 316 8.62 -1.46 -19.29
C LEU A 316 8.92 -1.31 -20.80
N GLY A 317 9.90 -2.04 -21.32
CA GLY A 317 10.12 -2.19 -22.76
C GLY A 317 9.06 -3.09 -23.44
N LYS A 318 8.37 -3.92 -22.65
CA LYS A 318 7.33 -4.83 -23.13
C LYS A 318 5.94 -4.18 -23.02
N ARG A 319 5.08 -4.39 -24.04
CA ARG A 319 3.69 -3.88 -24.05
C ARG A 319 2.91 -4.23 -22.78
N SER A 320 2.99 -5.47 -22.31
CA SER A 320 2.30 -5.89 -21.08
C SER A 320 2.83 -5.15 -19.84
N GLY A 321 4.12 -4.83 -19.78
CA GLY A 321 4.70 -4.04 -18.69
C GLY A 321 4.23 -2.58 -18.74
N GLN A 322 4.12 -2.00 -19.93
CA GLN A 322 3.56 -0.66 -20.13
C GLN A 322 2.09 -0.60 -19.71
N VAL A 323 1.28 -1.59 -20.10
CA VAL A 323 -0.14 -1.70 -19.69
C VAL A 323 -0.26 -1.80 -18.17
N ILE A 324 0.57 -2.61 -17.52
CA ILE A 324 0.57 -2.71 -16.04
C ILE A 324 0.99 -1.37 -15.42
N GLY A 325 2.03 -0.71 -15.92
CA GLY A 325 2.49 0.57 -15.41
C GLY A 325 1.43 1.68 -15.53
N ILE A 326 0.86 1.85 -16.73
CA ILE A 326 -0.18 2.85 -17.00
C ILE A 326 -1.46 2.51 -16.24
N GLY A 327 -1.87 1.24 -16.23
CA GLY A 327 -3.03 0.77 -15.49
C GLY A 327 -2.90 1.04 -13.99
N THR A 328 -1.72 0.80 -13.41
CA THR A 328 -1.44 1.10 -12.00
C THR A 328 -1.59 2.59 -11.73
N LEU A 329 -1.06 3.46 -12.60
CA LEU A 329 -1.20 4.91 -12.46
C LEU A 329 -2.67 5.36 -12.52
N ILE A 330 -3.44 4.82 -13.48
CA ILE A 330 -4.87 5.13 -13.61
C ILE A 330 -5.64 4.70 -12.36
N VAL A 331 -5.37 3.51 -11.84
CA VAL A 331 -6.00 3.02 -10.60
C VAL A 331 -5.65 3.92 -9.41
N LEU A 332 -4.38 4.33 -9.26
CA LEU A 332 -3.97 5.24 -8.19
C LEU A 332 -4.67 6.60 -8.27
N ILE A 333 -4.78 7.18 -9.47
CA ILE A 333 -5.52 8.42 -9.70
C ILE A 333 -7.02 8.22 -9.41
N GLY A 334 -7.61 7.12 -9.84
CA GLY A 334 -9.01 6.80 -9.59
C GLY A 334 -9.32 6.69 -8.09
N VAL A 335 -8.48 5.97 -7.33
CA VAL A 335 -8.60 5.87 -5.87
C VAL A 335 -8.47 7.23 -5.21
N MET A 336 -7.51 8.05 -5.65
CA MET A 336 -7.36 9.42 -5.17
C MET A 336 -8.65 10.24 -5.39
N LEU A 337 -9.22 10.20 -6.60
CA LEU A 337 -10.44 10.95 -6.92
C LEU A 337 -11.65 10.45 -6.12
N ILE A 338 -11.81 9.13 -5.96
CA ILE A 338 -12.88 8.53 -5.14
C ILE A 338 -12.76 8.98 -3.68
N ALA A 339 -11.54 9.10 -3.15
CA ALA A 339 -11.34 9.58 -1.78
C ALA A 339 -11.61 11.08 -1.63
N ILE A 340 -11.21 11.90 -2.61
CA ILE A 340 -11.21 13.36 -2.51
C ILE A 340 -12.55 13.99 -2.90
N VAL A 341 -13.17 13.58 -4.00
CA VAL A 341 -14.36 14.25 -4.56
C VAL A 341 -15.53 14.34 -3.57
N PRO A 342 -15.93 13.26 -2.86
CA PRO A 342 -17.01 13.34 -1.89
C PRO A 342 -16.70 14.32 -0.75
N LEU A 343 -15.43 14.40 -0.34
CA LEU A 343 -15.01 15.34 0.71
C LEU A 343 -15.07 16.79 0.25
N TYR A 344 -14.71 17.11 -1.00
CA TYR A 344 -14.89 18.48 -1.50
C TYR A 344 -16.36 18.85 -1.61
N GLN A 345 -17.23 17.92 -1.98
CA GLN A 345 -18.67 18.15 -1.96
C GLN A 345 -19.12 18.43 -0.53
N LEU A 346 -18.71 17.58 0.42
CA LEU A 346 -19.00 17.75 1.84
C LEU A 346 -18.43 19.04 2.42
N ASP A 347 -17.23 19.50 2.06
CA ASP A 347 -16.63 20.71 2.63
C ASP A 347 -17.17 22.00 2.00
N PHE A 348 -17.35 22.03 0.67
CA PHE A 348 -17.57 23.27 -0.07
C PHE A 348 -18.93 23.41 -0.75
N THR A 349 -19.81 22.42 -0.62
CA THR A 349 -21.22 22.56 -1.04
C THR A 349 -22.08 22.87 0.18
N ALA A 350 -22.98 23.86 0.06
CA ALA A 350 -23.88 24.25 1.15
C ALA A 350 -24.86 23.12 1.51
N ASP A 351 -25.58 22.58 0.53
CA ASP A 351 -26.56 21.50 0.73
C ASP A 351 -25.97 20.12 0.38
N ALA A 352 -24.76 19.83 0.88
CA ALA A 352 -24.12 18.53 0.64
C ALA A 352 -24.87 17.39 1.32
N LEU A 353 -25.35 17.62 2.55
CA LEU A 353 -26.19 16.71 3.30
C LEU A 353 -27.65 17.11 3.07
N GLN A 354 -28.41 16.25 2.38
CA GLN A 354 -29.78 16.56 1.99
C GLN A 354 -30.76 15.65 2.72
N GLY A 355 -31.79 16.25 3.27
CA GLY A 355 -32.94 15.61 3.88
C GLY A 355 -34.17 16.39 3.44
N GLN A 356 -35.07 15.74 2.73
CA GLN A 356 -36.27 16.40 2.20
C GLN A 356 -37.49 15.49 2.34
N LEU A 357 -38.62 16.10 2.71
CA LEU A 357 -39.92 15.45 2.61
C LEU A 357 -40.42 15.55 1.16
N ALA A 358 -40.68 14.40 0.55
CA ALA A 358 -41.29 14.29 -0.77
C ALA A 358 -42.56 13.44 -0.67
N LYS A 359 -43.73 14.10 -0.63
CA LYS A 359 -45.05 13.46 -0.46
C LYS A 359 -45.13 12.64 0.84
N GLU A 360 -45.17 11.31 0.72
CA GLU A 360 -45.26 10.35 1.84
C GLU A 360 -43.92 9.65 2.10
N GLU A 361 -42.81 10.24 1.67
CA GLU A 361 -41.47 9.71 1.93
C GLU A 361 -40.49 10.82 2.35
N VAL A 362 -39.59 10.50 3.27
CA VAL A 362 -38.42 11.34 3.59
C VAL A 362 -37.20 10.74 2.90
N ILE A 363 -36.48 11.57 2.14
CA ILE A 363 -35.31 11.17 1.37
C ILE A 363 -34.07 11.81 1.96
N PHE A 364 -33.10 10.98 2.35
CA PHE A 364 -31.79 11.38 2.81
C PHE A 364 -30.72 11.04 1.78
N SER A 365 -29.79 11.96 1.55
CA SER A 365 -28.66 11.71 0.67
C SER A 365 -27.44 12.53 1.05
N ALA A 366 -26.26 11.94 0.83
CA ALA A 366 -24.97 12.59 0.90
C ALA A 366 -24.11 12.20 -0.33
N PRO A 367 -23.01 12.93 -0.60
CA PRO A 367 -22.05 12.59 -1.63
C PRO A 367 -21.61 11.13 -1.56
N PHE A 368 -21.75 10.40 -2.67
CA PHE A 368 -21.28 9.01 -2.81
C PHE A 368 -21.88 8.01 -1.81
N THR A 369 -23.03 8.34 -1.21
CA THR A 369 -23.85 7.38 -0.44
C THR A 369 -25.10 6.98 -1.22
N THR A 370 -25.57 5.75 -1.02
CA THR A 370 -26.89 5.34 -1.49
C THR A 370 -27.96 6.20 -0.81
N LYS A 371 -28.92 6.73 -1.57
CA LYS A 371 -30.05 7.46 -1.00
C LYS A 371 -30.85 6.55 -0.07
N THR A 372 -31.18 7.06 1.12
CA THR A 372 -32.10 6.38 2.03
C THR A 372 -33.48 7.01 1.88
N THR A 373 -34.50 6.20 1.68
CA THR A 373 -35.89 6.64 1.57
C THR A 373 -36.71 5.96 2.65
N VAL A 374 -37.50 6.75 3.37
CA VAL A 374 -38.26 6.32 4.54
C VAL A 374 -39.71 6.73 4.33
N PRO A 375 -40.65 5.78 4.22
CA PRO A 375 -42.07 6.11 4.22
C PRO A 375 -42.44 6.81 5.52
N VAL A 376 -43.24 7.87 5.45
CA VAL A 376 -43.70 8.59 6.65
C VAL A 376 -44.45 7.68 7.60
N SER A 377 -45.23 6.74 7.06
CA SER A 377 -45.98 5.76 7.85
C SER A 377 -45.11 4.80 8.67
N ALA A 378 -43.81 4.71 8.36
CA ALA A 378 -42.85 3.85 9.07
C ALA A 378 -42.07 4.61 10.16
N ILE A 379 -42.36 5.90 10.34
CA ILE A 379 -41.73 6.75 11.36
C ILE A 379 -42.52 6.59 12.67
N GLU A 380 -41.84 6.15 13.72
CA GLU A 380 -42.44 5.91 15.04
C GLU A 380 -42.20 7.08 16.00
N ASP A 381 -41.04 7.72 15.89
CA ASP A 381 -40.63 8.83 16.75
C ASP A 381 -39.67 9.76 16.01
N VAL A 382 -39.79 11.06 16.27
CA VAL A 382 -38.95 12.10 15.70
C VAL A 382 -38.54 13.07 16.81
N ALA A 383 -37.24 13.27 16.98
CA ALA A 383 -36.70 14.15 18.01
C ALA A 383 -35.50 14.96 17.49
N LEU A 384 -35.33 16.16 18.04
CA LEU A 384 -34.05 16.86 17.97
C LEU A 384 -33.21 16.48 19.18
N VAL A 385 -31.99 16.02 18.94
CA VAL A 385 -31.02 15.65 19.99
C VAL A 385 -29.77 16.49 19.86
N ASP A 386 -29.18 16.90 20.98
CA ASP A 386 -28.01 17.78 20.97
C ASP A 386 -26.70 17.01 20.68
N ALA A 387 -26.71 15.70 20.86
CA ALA A 387 -25.55 14.84 20.64
C ALA A 387 -25.95 13.44 20.19
N LEU A 388 -25.06 12.80 19.42
CA LEU A 388 -25.19 11.41 19.04
C LEU A 388 -24.83 10.48 20.21
N PRO A 389 -25.62 9.42 20.49
CA PRO A 389 -25.24 8.41 21.45
C PRO A 389 -23.90 7.74 21.09
N THR A 390 -23.17 7.31 22.11
CA THR A 390 -21.86 6.64 21.95
C THR A 390 -21.90 5.25 22.58
N PRO A 391 -21.22 4.24 22.01
CA PRO A 391 -20.23 4.33 20.94
C PRO A 391 -20.83 4.39 19.52
N ILE A 392 -20.12 5.05 18.60
CA ILE A 392 -20.43 5.09 17.17
C ILE A 392 -19.43 4.22 16.41
N ILE A 393 -19.91 3.16 15.77
CA ILE A 393 -19.08 2.21 15.03
C ILE A 393 -19.48 2.23 13.55
N LYS A 394 -18.55 2.61 12.68
CA LYS A 394 -18.79 2.62 11.23
C LYS A 394 -18.90 1.19 10.68
N LYS A 395 -19.98 0.90 9.95
CA LYS A 395 -20.11 -0.33 9.15
C LYS A 395 -19.72 -0.07 7.69
N VAL A 396 -20.39 0.87 7.02
CA VAL A 396 -20.16 1.21 5.61
C VAL A 396 -20.31 2.70 5.42
N GLY A 397 -19.38 3.34 4.71
CA GLY A 397 -19.44 4.75 4.37
C GLY A 397 -18.22 5.53 4.85
N MET A 398 -18.44 6.81 5.14
CA MET A 398 -17.42 7.78 5.48
C MET A 398 -17.57 8.23 6.93
N ALA A 399 -16.45 8.26 7.67
CA ALA A 399 -16.37 8.82 9.01
C ALA A 399 -15.08 9.64 9.07
N THR A 400 -15.25 10.93 9.33
CA THR A 400 -14.17 11.92 9.38
C THR A 400 -14.25 12.68 10.71
N SER A 401 -13.48 13.76 10.86
CA SER A 401 -13.58 14.61 12.06
C SER A 401 -14.92 15.33 12.11
N ASP A 402 -15.40 15.73 10.93
CA ASP A 402 -16.50 16.68 10.78
C ASP A 402 -17.76 15.99 10.25
N TYR A 403 -17.66 14.87 9.55
CA TYR A 403 -18.81 14.21 8.93
C TYR A 403 -18.87 12.71 9.21
N ALA A 404 -20.09 12.20 9.38
CA ALA A 404 -20.40 10.78 9.35
C ALA A 404 -21.56 10.51 8.38
N THR A 405 -21.28 9.76 7.31
CA THR A 405 -22.27 9.45 6.26
C THR A 405 -22.27 7.96 5.90
N GLY A 406 -23.43 7.30 5.96
CA GLY A 406 -23.57 5.88 5.62
C GLY A 406 -24.27 5.05 6.70
N SER A 407 -23.83 3.81 6.89
CA SER A 407 -24.37 2.85 7.87
C SER A 407 -23.42 2.66 9.05
N PHE A 408 -23.98 2.73 10.25
CA PHE A 408 -23.28 2.70 11.53
C PHE A 408 -24.02 1.82 12.53
N LEU A 409 -23.34 1.48 13.63
CA LEU A 409 -23.97 1.14 14.90
C LEU A 409 -23.80 2.35 15.82
N VAL A 410 -24.91 2.83 16.39
CA VAL A 410 -24.94 3.93 17.35
C VAL A 410 -25.52 3.38 18.63
N ASP A 411 -24.70 3.31 19.67
CA ASP A 411 -25.04 2.68 20.97
C ASP A 411 -25.64 1.26 20.82
N GLY A 412 -25.04 0.46 19.93
CA GLY A 412 -25.48 -0.91 19.66
C GLY A 412 -26.65 -1.05 18.67
N GLU A 413 -27.31 0.05 18.29
CA GLU A 413 -28.43 0.04 17.36
C GLU A 413 -28.00 0.36 15.92
N SER A 414 -28.64 -0.28 14.93
CA SER A 414 -28.35 -0.02 13.52
C SER A 414 -28.87 1.37 13.12
N ALA A 415 -27.97 2.20 12.59
CA ALA A 415 -28.30 3.56 12.22
C ALA A 415 -27.77 3.96 10.84
N ASN A 416 -28.52 4.79 10.12
CA ASN A 416 -28.04 5.53 8.97
C ASN A 416 -27.72 6.97 9.37
N LEU A 417 -26.49 7.41 9.13
CA LEU A 417 -26.04 8.75 9.47
C LEU A 417 -25.85 9.57 8.20
N TYR A 418 -26.29 10.82 8.25
CA TYR A 418 -26.09 11.87 7.25
C TYR A 418 -25.82 13.17 7.99
N VAL A 419 -24.71 13.21 8.73
CA VAL A 419 -24.49 14.24 9.75
C VAL A 419 -23.16 14.97 9.57
N ASP A 420 -23.23 16.28 9.73
CA ASP A 420 -22.15 17.13 10.22
C ASP A 420 -22.10 17.01 11.75
N LEU A 421 -20.98 16.51 12.26
CA LEU A 421 -20.70 16.26 13.67
C LEU A 421 -20.46 17.56 14.46
N GLN A 422 -20.23 18.68 13.79
CA GLN A 422 -20.10 20.01 14.41
C GLN A 422 -21.45 20.75 14.49
N ALA A 423 -22.53 20.19 13.93
CA ALA A 423 -23.85 20.79 13.99
C ALA A 423 -24.38 20.87 15.44
N PRO A 424 -25.16 21.92 15.78
CA PRO A 424 -25.62 22.15 17.15
C PRO A 424 -26.72 21.17 17.62
N ALA A 425 -27.47 20.59 16.68
CA ALA A 425 -28.54 19.64 16.96
C ALA A 425 -28.69 18.66 15.79
N PHE A 426 -29.12 17.44 16.08
CA PHE A 426 -29.30 16.34 15.15
C PHE A 426 -30.78 15.95 15.08
N LEU A 427 -31.32 15.79 13.88
CA LEU A 427 -32.62 15.17 13.67
C LEU A 427 -32.48 13.65 13.83
N ARG A 428 -33.08 13.11 14.89
CA ARG A 428 -33.22 11.67 15.13
C ARG A 428 -34.60 11.22 14.63
N ILE A 429 -34.61 10.22 13.77
CA ILE A 429 -35.83 9.55 13.31
C ILE A 429 -35.71 8.08 13.67
N GLN A 430 -36.69 7.60 14.43
CA GLN A 430 -36.85 6.18 14.72
C GLN A 430 -37.84 5.59 13.73
N THR A 431 -37.41 4.50 13.09
CA THR A 431 -38.27 3.66 12.26
C THR A 431 -38.33 2.26 12.87
N THR A 432 -39.27 1.44 12.41
CA THR A 432 -39.45 0.05 12.89
C THR A 432 -38.18 -0.80 12.79
N ASP A 433 -37.28 -0.52 11.83
CA ASP A 433 -36.11 -1.36 11.56
C ASP A 433 -34.76 -0.74 11.96
N ARG A 434 -34.70 0.60 12.09
CA ARG A 434 -33.42 1.33 12.26
C ARG A 434 -33.60 2.77 12.74
N LEU A 435 -32.51 3.34 13.23
CA LEU A 435 -32.39 4.78 13.49
C LEU A 435 -31.84 5.53 12.27
N ILE A 436 -32.23 6.79 12.14
CA ILE A 436 -31.64 7.72 11.18
C ILE A 436 -31.27 9.00 11.90
N TYR A 437 -30.04 9.45 11.68
CA TYR A 437 -29.55 10.73 12.16
C TYR A 437 -29.21 11.62 10.98
N TYR A 438 -29.74 12.83 10.97
CA TYR A 438 -29.56 13.79 9.90
C TYR A 438 -29.24 15.19 10.43
N THR A 439 -28.32 15.87 9.75
CA THR A 439 -28.16 17.32 9.84
C THR A 439 -27.93 17.89 8.45
N ASN A 440 -28.51 19.05 8.20
CA ASN A 440 -28.05 19.94 7.14
C ASN A 440 -26.94 20.84 7.71
N LYS A 441 -26.08 21.36 6.83
CA LYS A 441 -25.08 22.36 7.23
C LYS A 441 -25.69 23.67 7.72
N ASP A 442 -26.86 24.03 7.16
CA ASP A 442 -27.71 25.08 7.68
C ASP A 442 -28.64 24.50 8.75
N PRO A 443 -28.44 24.83 10.04
CA PRO A 443 -29.27 24.31 11.12
C PRO A 443 -30.76 24.61 10.94
N GLU A 444 -31.11 25.72 10.28
CA GLU A 444 -32.51 26.09 10.03
C GLU A 444 -33.21 25.07 9.14
N GLN A 445 -32.51 24.48 8.15
CA GLN A 445 -33.09 23.42 7.31
C GLN A 445 -33.34 22.12 8.09
N THR A 446 -32.48 21.81 9.07
CA THR A 446 -32.67 20.64 9.94
C THR A 446 -33.92 20.83 10.81
N ILE A 447 -34.09 22.02 11.39
CA ILE A 447 -35.24 22.38 12.21
C ILE A 447 -36.52 22.44 11.36
N ALA A 448 -36.45 22.98 10.14
CA ALA A 448 -37.59 23.03 9.23
C ALA A 448 -38.06 21.63 8.84
N LEU A 449 -37.14 20.70 8.55
CA LEU A 449 -37.51 19.31 8.27
C LEU A 449 -38.12 18.62 9.50
N TYR A 450 -37.61 18.90 10.71
CA TYR A 450 -38.20 18.43 11.95
C TYR A 450 -39.64 18.92 12.13
N GLN A 451 -39.90 20.22 11.94
CA GLN A 451 -41.25 20.80 12.04
C GLN A 451 -42.20 20.18 11.00
N GLN A 452 -41.76 20.04 9.75
CA GLN A 452 -42.53 19.36 8.70
C GLN A 452 -42.81 17.88 9.00
N LEU A 453 -42.04 17.24 9.88
CA LEU A 453 -42.27 15.88 10.35
C LEU A 453 -43.27 15.81 11.50
N MET A 454 -43.22 16.78 12.40
CA MET A 454 -44.14 16.92 13.54
C MET A 454 -45.55 17.36 13.12
N ASP A 455 -45.66 18.27 12.15
CA ASP A 455 -46.94 18.78 11.63
C ASP A 455 -47.73 17.75 10.79
N ARG A 456 -47.32 16.47 10.82
CA ARG A 456 -47.98 15.35 10.15
C ARG A 456 -48.96 14.59 11.06
N GLU A 457 -48.96 14.88 12.35
CA GLU A 457 -50.05 14.51 13.27
C GLU A 457 -51.29 15.38 13.01
#